data_AF-A0A936TJC2-F1
#
_entry.id   AF-A0A936TJC2-F1
#
_cell.length_a   1.000
_cell.length_b   1.000
_cell.length_c   1.000
_cell.angle_alpha   90.00
_cell.angle_beta   90.00
_cell.angle_gamma   90.00
#
_symmetry.space_group_name_H-M   'P 1'
#
loop_
_entity.id
_entity.type
_entity.pdbx_description
1 polymer ?
#
loop_
_entity_poly.entity_id
_entity_poly.type
_entity_poly.pdbx_seq_one_letter_code
_entity_poly.pdbx_strand_id
1 'polypeptide(L)'
;MKRLIRVEIVGRNEFWRNAVIVEWDYQFPQRQLVSEESGFYMADEDWLEDLHRVAGQCFSKVLLAPKDPGRRDLFRKIFRVSGSD
;
A
#
# COMPACT_ATOMS: atom_id res chain seq x y z
N MET A 1 -15.28 -12.34 7.11
CA MET A 1 -14.02 -12.96 6.64
C MET A 1 -13.08 -11.82 6.29
N LYS A 2 -11.86 -11.83 6.83
CA LYS A 2 -10.86 -10.81 6.48
C LYS A 2 -10.29 -11.14 5.12
N ARG A 3 -10.37 -10.20 4.17
CA ARG A 3 -9.86 -10.39 2.82
C ARG A 3 -8.44 -9.87 2.75
N LEU A 4 -7.49 -10.76 2.52
CA LEU A 4 -6.10 -10.38 2.31
C LEU A 4 -5.91 -9.87 0.87
N ILE A 5 -5.27 -8.72 0.75
CA ILE A 5 -4.92 -8.06 -0.50
C ILE A 5 -3.41 -7.92 -0.60
N ARG A 6 -2.92 -7.94 -1.83
CA ARG A 6 -1.53 -7.62 -2.13
C ARG A 6 -1.42 -6.13 -2.44
N VAL A 7 -0.51 -5.47 -1.75
CA VAL A 7 -0.20 -4.05 -1.92
C VAL A 7 1.27 -3.87 -2.30
N GLU A 8 1.55 -2.78 -3.00
CA GLU A 8 2.89 -2.30 -3.32
C GLU A 8 3.11 -0.97 -2.60
N ILE A 9 4.24 -0.84 -1.90
CA ILE A 9 4.64 0.42 -1.27
C ILE A 9 5.73 1.07 -2.12
N VAL A 10 5.37 2.19 -2.73
CA VAL A 10 6.22 2.96 -3.64
C VAL A 10 6.70 4.21 -2.91
N GLY A 11 7.98 4.24 -2.55
CA GLY A 11 8.69 5.42 -2.06
C GLY A 11 9.61 6.01 -3.12
N ARG A 12 10.06 7.26 -2.92
CA ARG A 12 11.07 7.90 -3.79
C ARG A 12 12.38 7.11 -3.85
N ASN A 13 12.72 6.44 -2.75
CA ASN A 13 13.85 5.55 -2.61
C ASN A 13 13.53 4.50 -1.52
N GLU A 14 14.48 3.61 -1.26
CA GLU A 14 14.34 2.58 -0.23
C GLU A 14 14.12 3.16 1.17
N PHE A 15 14.76 4.27 1.51
CA PHE A 15 14.58 4.93 2.80
C PHE A 15 13.11 5.31 3.05
N TRP A 16 12.47 5.99 2.08
CA TRP A 16 11.07 6.40 2.22
C TRP A 16 10.11 5.22 2.25
N ARG A 17 10.39 4.16 1.48
CA ARG A 17 9.61 2.91 1.55
C ARG A 17 9.73 2.26 2.93
N ASN A 18 10.93 2.18 3.47
CA ASN A 18 11.16 1.57 4.79
C ASN A 18 10.55 2.40 5.92
N ALA A 19 10.53 3.73 5.78
CA ALA A 19 9.86 4.62 6.74
C ALA A 19 8.36 4.28 6.90
N VAL A 20 7.67 3.87 5.83
CA VAL A 20 6.27 3.41 5.91
C VAL A 20 6.14 2.20 6.82
N ILE A 21 7.06 1.24 6.73
CA ILE A 21 7.02 0.01 7.54
C ILE A 21 7.26 0.33 9.02
N VAL A 22 8.26 1.17 9.31
CA VAL A 22 8.57 1.59 10.68
C VAL A 22 7.39 2.34 11.30
N GLU A 23 6.81 3.29 10.57
CA GLU A 23 5.67 4.07 11.05
C GLU A 23 4.42 3.20 11.21
N TRP A 24 4.22 2.24 10.31
CA TRP A 24 3.13 1.28 10.39
C TRP A 24 3.21 0.40 11.64
N ASP A 25 4.38 -0.20 11.89
CA ASP A 25 4.61 -1.07 13.05
C ASP A 25 4.51 -0.29 14.37
N TYR A 26 4.87 1.00 14.36
CA TYR A 26 4.70 1.88 15.50
C TYR A 26 3.21 2.18 15.80
N GLN A 27 2.43 2.58 14.80
CA GLN A 27 1.02 2.94 14.98
C GLN A 27 0.12 1.71 15.18
N PHE A 28 0.45 0.57 14.57
CA PHE A 28 -0.37 -0.63 14.52
C PHE A 28 0.43 -1.91 14.79
N PRO A 29 0.99 -2.09 16.00
CA PRO A 29 1.87 -3.22 16.31
C PRO A 29 1.22 -4.61 16.11
N GLN A 30 -0.11 -4.67 16.15
CA GLN A 30 -0.89 -5.91 15.95
C GLN A 30 -1.25 -6.20 14.48
N ARG A 31 -0.98 -5.26 13.54
CA ARG A 31 -1.36 -5.37 12.12
C ARG A 31 -0.13 -5.69 11.26
N GLN A 32 0.42 -6.88 11.41
CA GLN A 32 1.68 -7.26 10.75
C GLN A 32 1.51 -7.36 9.23
N LEU A 33 2.29 -6.58 8.47
CA LEU A 33 2.40 -6.72 7.01
C LEU A 33 3.30 -7.90 6.68
N VAL A 34 2.86 -8.78 5.78
CA VAL A 34 3.68 -9.93 5.36
C VAL A 34 4.38 -9.58 4.04
N SER A 35 5.70 -9.45 4.06
CA SER A 35 6.48 -9.22 2.84
C SER A 35 6.43 -10.43 1.92
N GLU A 36 6.10 -10.24 0.63
CA GLU A 36 6.23 -11.29 -0.39
C GLU A 36 7.55 -11.16 -1.18
N GLU A 37 7.76 -9.97 -1.75
CA GLU A 37 8.88 -9.62 -2.63
C GLU A 37 9.26 -8.16 -2.34
N SER A 38 10.40 -7.68 -2.86
CA SER A 38 10.86 -6.31 -2.59
C SER A 38 9.78 -5.28 -2.95
N GLY A 39 9.27 -4.58 -1.93
CA GLY A 39 8.22 -3.56 -2.07
C GLY A 39 6.78 -4.06 -2.12
N PHE A 40 6.55 -5.37 -2.06
CA PHE A 40 5.21 -5.97 -2.07
C PHE A 40 4.88 -6.64 -0.73
N TYR A 41 3.66 -6.39 -0.25
CA TYR A 41 3.19 -6.84 1.06
C TYR A 41 1.77 -7.38 0.98
N MET A 42 1.44 -8.33 1.85
CA MET A 42 0.07 -8.74 2.11
C MET A 42 -0.48 -7.98 3.32
N ALA A 43 -1.68 -7.45 3.17
CA ALA A 43 -2.40 -6.70 4.19
C ALA A 43 -3.88 -7.13 4.22
N ASP A 44 -4.56 -6.96 5.36
CA ASP A 44 -6.03 -7.02 5.36
C ASP A 44 -6.58 -5.83 4.54
N GLU A 45 -7.65 -6.07 3.78
CA GLU A 45 -8.31 -5.04 2.96
C GLU A 45 -8.77 -3.83 3.79
N ASP A 46 -9.22 -4.07 5.02
CA ASP A 46 -9.65 -3.04 5.96
C ASP A 46 -8.49 -2.12 6.44
N TRP A 47 -7.23 -2.49 6.18
CA TRP A 47 -6.06 -1.68 6.54
C TRP A 47 -5.67 -0.68 5.45
N LEU A 48 -6.30 -0.75 4.28
CA LEU A 48 -5.88 0.00 3.09
C LEU A 48 -5.94 1.51 3.30
N GLU A 49 -6.99 2.02 3.95
CA GLU A 49 -7.13 3.45 4.24
C GLU A 49 -6.01 3.96 5.16
N ASP A 50 -5.73 3.23 6.24
CA ASP A 50 -4.64 3.54 7.16
C ASP A 50 -3.28 3.46 6.46
N LEU A 51 -3.08 2.45 5.59
CA LEU A 51 -1.85 2.29 4.81
C LEU A 51 -1.63 3.50 3.89
N HIS A 52 -2.67 3.98 3.21
CA HIS A 52 -2.58 5.19 2.40
C HIS A 52 -2.22 6.42 3.24
N ARG A 53 -2.81 6.56 4.43
CA ARG A 53 -2.52 7.66 5.35
C ARG A 53 -1.06 7.64 5.82
N VAL A 54 -0.58 6.50 6.31
CA VAL A 54 0.81 6.35 6.77
C VAL A 54 1.79 6.57 5.61
N ALA A 55 1.51 6.00 4.43
CA ALA A 55 2.34 6.22 3.26
C ALA A 55 2.44 7.70 2.88
N GLY A 56 1.33 8.44 2.94
CA GLY A 56 1.31 9.89 2.70
C GLY A 56 2.17 10.67 3.69
N GLN A 57 2.18 10.28 4.97
CA GLN A 57 3.05 10.88 6.01
C GLN A 57 4.54 10.60 5.74
N CYS A 58 4.86 9.48 5.09
CA CYS A 58 6.21 9.06 4.74
C CYS A 58 6.60 9.37 3.29
N PHE A 59 5.97 10.35 2.63
CA PHE A 59 6.25 10.74 1.24
C PHE A 59 6.24 9.57 0.25
N SER A 60 5.37 8.60 0.50
CA SER A 60 5.24 7.35 -0.24
C SER A 60 3.79 7.12 -0.67
N LYS A 61 3.56 6.10 -1.49
CA LYS A 61 2.22 5.69 -1.95
C LYS A 61 2.04 4.20 -1.76
N VAL A 62 0.82 3.81 -1.43
CA VAL A 62 0.38 2.41 -1.42
C VAL A 62 -0.45 2.20 -2.67
N LEU A 63 -0.21 1.11 -3.39
CA LEU A 63 -0.97 0.71 -4.57
C LEU A 63 -1.52 -0.70 -4.37
N LEU A 64 -2.73 -0.95 -4.85
CA LEU A 64 -3.22 -2.33 -4.95
C LEU A 64 -2.48 -3.03 -6.08
N ALA A 65 -1.82 -4.13 -5.73
CA ALA A 65 -0.94 -4.87 -6.63
C ALA A 65 -1.44 -6.32 -6.80
N PRO A 66 -2.62 -6.53 -7.43
CA PRO A 66 -3.15 -7.86 -7.65
C PRO A 66 -2.15 -8.71 -8.43
N LYS A 67 -1.97 -9.98 -8.03
CA LYS A 67 -1.12 -10.95 -8.74
C LYS A 67 -1.59 -11.18 -10.18
N ASP A 68 -2.88 -10.95 -10.45
CA ASP A 68 -3.48 -11.07 -11.78
C ASP A 68 -3.55 -9.68 -12.49
N PRO A 69 -2.86 -9.50 -13.63
CA PRO A 69 -2.81 -8.23 -14.35
C PRO A 69 -4.17 -7.70 -14.83
N GLY A 70 -5.19 -8.56 -15.00
CA GLY A 70 -6.52 -8.15 -15.47
C GLY A 70 -7.25 -7.17 -14.53
N ARG A 71 -6.88 -7.12 -13.25
CA ARG A 71 -7.43 -6.17 -12.27
C ARG A 71 -6.74 -4.80 -12.28
N ARG A 72 -5.56 -4.66 -12.88
CA ARG A 72 -4.78 -3.41 -12.90
C ARG A 72 -5.48 -2.31 -13.72
N ASP A 73 -6.24 -2.68 -14.74
CA ASP A 73 -6.94 -1.72 -15.61
C ASP A 73 -8.17 -1.07 -14.95
N LEU A 74 -8.77 -1.74 -13.96
CA LEU A 74 -9.85 -1.13 -13.16
C LEU A 74 -9.33 0.00 -12.28
N PHE A 75 -8.16 -0.18 -11.66
CA PHE A 75 -7.56 0.82 -10.77
C PHE A 75 -7.07 2.07 -11.50
N ARG A 76 -6.50 1.94 -12.70
CA ARG A 76 -6.14 3.10 -13.52
C ARG A 76 -7.36 3.98 -13.82
N LYS A 77 -8.56 3.39 -13.98
CA LYS A 77 -9.78 4.16 -14.26
C LYS A 77 -10.28 4.94 -13.04
N ILE A 78 -10.11 4.40 -11.83
CA ILE A 78 -10.61 5.03 -10.60
C ILE A 78 -9.67 6.15 -10.13
N PHE A 79 -8.34 5.95 -10.18
CA PHE A 79 -7.37 6.93 -9.67
C PHE A 79 -6.88 7.97 -10.68
N ARG A 80 -7.23 7.87 -11.97
CA ARG A 80 -6.93 8.91 -12.98
C ARG A 80 -7.91 10.09 -12.93
N VAL A 81 -9.01 9.98 -12.17
CA VAL A 81 -10.04 11.03 -12.05
C VAL A 81 -9.69 12.06 -10.96
N SER A 82 -8.72 11.81 -10.08
CA SER A 82 -8.40 12.68 -8.93
C SER A 82 -7.23 13.66 -9.18
N GLY A 83 -6.81 13.87 -10.42
CA GLY A 83 -5.63 14.66 -10.78
C GLY A 83 -5.86 15.66 -11.90
N SER A 84 -7.00 16.35 -11.88
CA SER A 84 -7.25 17.52 -12.72
C SER A 84 -8.00 18.56 -11.90
N ASP A 85 -7.22 19.41 -11.24
CA ASP A 85 -7.43 20.86 -11.11
C ASP A 85 -6.10 21.51 -10.72
#